data_AF-A0A150KJ36-F1
#
_entry.id   AF-A0A150KJ36-F1
#
_cell.length_a   1.000
_cell.length_b   1.000
_cell.length_c   1.000
_cell.angle_alpha   90.00
_cell.angle_beta   90.00
_cell.angle_gamma   90.00
#
_symmetry.space_group_name_H-M   'P 1'
#
loop_
_entity.id
_entity.type
_entity.pdbx_description
1 polymer ?
#
loop_
_entity_poly.entity_id
_entity_poly.type
_entity_poly.pdbx_seq_one_letter_code
_entity_poly.pdbx_strand_id
1 'polypeptide(L)'
;MEDKTAPTAPTVNPFGDNQLTITGKAEAGAKVTIKRGKTVLGTGTTSSKGTYSVRIKSKQKAGTVLTAYATDKAGNTSAGKSIKVEDKTAPTAPTVNPFGDNQTTITGKAEAGAKVTIKRGKTVLGTGTTSSKGTYSVRIKSKQKAGTVLTAYATDKAGNTSAGKSFKVTDKTAPGVPTAGKVTYKSTKVSGKAEKYATVYIYNGSHYVGKATASSKGAYTVHMKKQKRGSTLKIYAKDKAGNKSKYRYVRVK
;
A
#
# COMPACT_ATOMS: atom_id res chain seq x y z
N MET A 1 66.04 14.74 -5.88
CA MET A 1 65.38 13.81 -6.82
C MET A 1 63.89 14.09 -6.78
N GLU A 2 63.20 14.01 -7.92
CA GLU A 2 61.74 14.11 -7.97
C GLU A 2 61.10 12.87 -7.37
N ASP A 3 60.02 13.04 -6.61
CA ASP A 3 59.22 11.94 -6.09
C ASP A 3 58.43 11.28 -7.23
N LYS A 4 58.58 9.96 -7.36
CA LYS A 4 57.90 9.13 -8.37
C LYS A 4 56.99 8.08 -7.75
N THR A 5 56.81 8.10 -6.43
CA THR A 5 56.04 7.09 -5.71
C THR A 5 54.58 7.50 -5.66
N ALA A 6 53.69 6.71 -6.26
CA ALA A 6 52.27 6.98 -6.18
C ALA A 6 51.71 6.75 -4.75
N PRO A 7 50.70 7.55 -4.33
CA PRO A 7 49.96 7.25 -3.11
C PRO A 7 49.27 5.89 -3.16
N THR A 8 48.93 5.37 -1.98
CA THR A 8 47.99 4.25 -1.87
C THR A 8 46.62 4.64 -2.43
N ALA A 9 45.91 3.67 -3.00
CA ALA A 9 44.54 3.89 -3.49
C ALA A 9 43.63 4.45 -2.36
N PRO A 10 42.74 5.40 -2.66
CA PRO A 10 41.79 5.91 -1.67
C PRO A 10 40.93 4.80 -1.06
N THR A 11 40.55 4.96 0.21
CA THR A 11 39.38 4.28 0.76
C THR A 11 38.15 5.14 0.54
N VAL A 12 36.98 4.51 0.48
CA VAL A 12 35.70 5.18 0.18
C VAL A 12 34.67 4.61 1.13
N ASN A 13 33.92 5.48 1.81
CA ASN A 13 32.77 5.08 2.62
C ASN A 13 31.59 4.65 1.71
N PRO A 14 30.61 3.88 2.22
CA PRO A 14 29.42 3.52 1.45
C PRO A 14 28.76 4.74 0.80
N PHE A 15 28.41 4.61 -0.49
CA PHE A 15 27.85 5.68 -1.29
C PHE A 15 26.57 5.21 -2.01
N GLY A 16 25.47 5.89 -1.75
CA GLY A 16 24.15 5.59 -2.29
C GLY A 16 23.75 6.47 -3.49
N ASP A 17 22.83 5.96 -4.29
CA ASP A 17 22.23 6.62 -5.45
C ASP A 17 21.47 7.91 -5.12
N ASN A 18 21.08 8.09 -3.86
CA ASN A 18 20.43 9.31 -3.36
C ASN A 18 21.41 10.38 -2.85
N GLN A 19 22.73 10.16 -2.92
CA GLN A 19 23.77 11.06 -2.41
C GLN A 19 24.50 11.85 -3.52
N LEU A 20 25.14 12.95 -3.14
CA LEU A 20 25.97 13.81 -4.01
C LEU A 20 27.40 14.02 -3.49
N THR A 21 27.73 13.47 -2.33
CA THR A 21 29.03 13.66 -1.69
C THR A 21 29.65 12.31 -1.41
N ILE A 22 30.86 12.11 -1.90
CA ILE A 22 31.65 10.90 -1.69
C ILE A 22 32.73 11.25 -0.67
N THR A 23 32.82 10.45 0.38
CA THR A 23 33.78 10.64 1.46
C THR A 23 34.67 9.42 1.62
N GLY A 24 35.84 9.62 2.18
CA GLY A 24 36.78 8.53 2.43
C GLY A 24 38.11 9.03 2.96
N LYS A 25 39.14 8.19 2.84
CA LYS A 25 40.50 8.53 3.20
C LYS A 25 41.47 8.37 2.03
N ALA A 26 42.48 9.22 1.99
CA ALA A 26 43.59 9.17 1.05
C ALA A 26 44.83 9.80 1.71
N GLU A 27 45.94 9.87 0.97
CA GLU A 27 47.12 10.60 1.43
C GLU A 27 46.79 12.07 1.73
N ALA A 28 47.30 12.59 2.85
CA ALA A 28 47.05 13.95 3.28
C ALA A 28 47.54 14.98 2.24
N GLY A 29 46.68 15.94 1.90
CA GLY A 29 46.99 16.96 0.89
C GLY A 29 46.90 16.49 -0.57
N ALA A 30 46.65 15.20 -0.83
CA ALA A 30 46.48 14.68 -2.19
C ALA A 30 45.15 15.14 -2.81
N LYS A 31 45.13 15.34 -4.14
CA LYS A 31 43.93 15.61 -4.93
C LYS A 31 43.21 14.30 -5.21
N VAL A 32 41.98 14.18 -4.72
CA VAL A 32 41.10 13.05 -5.02
C VAL A 32 40.24 13.37 -6.23
N THR A 33 40.24 12.48 -7.22
CA THR A 33 39.42 12.58 -8.44
C THR A 33 38.46 11.41 -8.52
N ILE A 34 37.15 11.70 -8.61
CA ILE A 34 36.12 10.69 -8.83
C ILE A 34 35.73 10.65 -10.30
N LYS A 35 35.77 9.45 -10.90
CA LYS A 35 35.43 9.23 -12.30
C LYS A 35 34.32 8.19 -12.48
N ARG A 36 33.59 8.30 -13.60
CA ARG A 36 32.78 7.23 -14.19
C ARG A 36 33.36 6.92 -15.56
N GLY A 37 34.08 5.81 -15.67
CA GLY A 37 34.93 5.55 -16.84
C GLY A 37 35.94 6.69 -17.02
N LYS A 38 35.94 7.35 -18.19
CA LYS A 38 36.82 8.49 -18.48
C LYS A 38 36.30 9.84 -17.98
N THR A 39 35.02 9.94 -17.63
CA THR A 39 34.38 11.21 -17.23
C THR A 39 34.70 11.54 -15.77
N VAL A 40 35.28 12.71 -15.51
CA VAL A 40 35.44 13.25 -14.14
C VAL A 40 34.10 13.78 -13.64
N LEU A 41 33.66 13.28 -12.49
CA LEU A 41 32.41 13.71 -11.83
C LEU A 41 32.64 14.79 -10.78
N GLY A 42 33.82 14.81 -10.18
CA GLY A 42 34.22 15.78 -9.16
C GLY A 42 35.66 15.56 -8.71
N THR A 43 36.21 16.58 -8.07
CA THR A 43 37.52 16.55 -7.44
C THR A 43 37.45 17.21 -6.07
N GLY A 44 38.34 16.81 -5.17
CA GLY A 44 38.55 17.47 -3.89
C GLY A 44 39.96 17.24 -3.40
N THR A 45 40.30 17.83 -2.26
CA THR A 45 41.61 17.67 -1.64
C THR A 45 41.45 16.99 -0.30
N THR A 46 42.40 16.13 0.04
CA THR A 46 42.43 15.43 1.32
C THR A 46 42.97 16.35 2.41
N SER A 47 42.33 16.37 3.56
CA SER A 47 42.77 17.13 4.74
C SER A 47 44.12 16.63 5.28
N SER A 48 44.73 17.39 6.20
CA SER A 48 45.94 16.96 6.92
C SER A 48 45.74 15.68 7.74
N LYS A 49 44.48 15.33 8.06
CA LYS A 49 44.10 14.10 8.76
C LYS A 49 43.79 12.93 7.80
N GLY A 50 44.05 13.09 6.50
CA GLY A 50 43.85 12.04 5.51
C GLY A 50 42.38 11.81 5.12
N THR A 51 41.46 12.71 5.45
CA THR A 51 40.03 12.60 5.06
C THR A 51 39.69 13.52 3.90
N TYR A 52 38.83 13.06 2.99
CA TYR A 52 38.34 13.89 1.87
C TYR A 52 36.81 13.88 1.77
N SER A 53 36.29 14.90 1.11
CA SER A 53 34.88 15.03 0.72
C SER A 53 34.82 15.60 -0.69
N VAL A 54 34.31 14.82 -1.65
CA VAL A 54 34.15 15.24 -3.04
C VAL A 54 32.66 15.33 -3.36
N ARG A 55 32.21 16.54 -3.73
CA ARG A 55 30.85 16.75 -4.25
C ARG A 55 30.82 16.51 -5.77
N ILE A 56 29.89 15.67 -6.22
CA ILE A 56 29.61 15.44 -7.65
C ILE A 56 28.39 16.25 -8.09
N LYS A 57 28.27 16.53 -9.40
CA LYS A 57 27.21 17.40 -9.94
C LYS A 57 25.83 16.74 -10.02
N SER A 58 25.78 15.41 -10.15
CA SER A 58 24.52 14.67 -10.30
C SER A 58 24.57 13.34 -9.58
N LYS A 59 23.39 12.90 -9.10
CA LYS A 59 23.20 11.58 -8.51
C LYS A 59 23.55 10.50 -9.53
N GLN A 60 24.14 9.42 -9.04
CA GLN A 60 24.49 8.28 -9.87
C GLN A 60 23.43 7.19 -9.70
N LYS A 61 23.09 6.50 -10.78
CA LYS A 61 22.12 5.39 -10.71
C LYS A 61 22.71 4.27 -9.85
N ALA A 62 21.89 3.60 -9.06
CA ALA A 62 22.30 2.39 -8.35
C ALA A 62 22.94 1.37 -9.30
N GLY A 63 23.97 0.67 -8.82
CA GLY A 63 24.77 -0.27 -9.60
C GLY A 63 25.82 0.36 -10.53
N THR A 64 25.82 1.69 -10.72
CA THR A 64 26.90 2.38 -11.43
C THR A 64 28.23 2.13 -10.72
N VAL A 65 29.28 1.84 -11.48
CA VAL A 65 30.65 1.71 -10.97
C VAL A 65 31.39 3.03 -11.19
N LEU A 66 31.86 3.64 -10.11
CA LEU A 66 32.75 4.80 -10.11
C LEU A 66 34.15 4.36 -9.69
N THR A 67 35.14 5.22 -9.96
CA THR A 67 36.52 4.99 -9.51
C THR A 67 37.08 6.25 -8.86
N ALA A 68 37.66 6.10 -7.67
CA ALA A 68 38.41 7.15 -7.00
C ALA A 68 39.92 6.97 -7.20
N TYR A 69 40.61 8.07 -7.46
CA TYR A 69 42.07 8.15 -7.55
C TYR A 69 42.57 9.24 -6.62
N ALA A 70 43.75 9.07 -6.03
CA ALA A 70 44.50 10.14 -5.38
C ALA A 70 45.71 10.50 -6.24
N THR A 71 45.97 11.80 -6.37
CA THR A 71 47.18 12.34 -6.99
C THR A 71 47.91 13.16 -5.94
N ASP A 72 49.16 12.81 -5.65
CA ASP A 72 50.00 13.53 -4.67
C ASP A 72 50.39 14.94 -5.19
N LYS A 73 51.23 15.65 -4.43
CA LYS A 73 51.73 16.98 -4.84
C LYS A 73 52.76 16.92 -5.97
N ALA A 74 53.46 15.80 -6.13
CA ALA A 74 54.44 15.57 -7.19
C ALA A 74 53.78 15.17 -8.53
N GLY A 75 52.50 14.83 -8.52
CA GLY A 75 51.71 14.45 -9.69
C GLY A 75 51.57 12.93 -9.88
N ASN A 76 52.08 12.11 -8.97
CA ASN A 76 51.94 10.65 -9.07
C ASN A 76 50.51 10.24 -8.71
N THR A 77 49.92 9.33 -9.49
CA THR A 77 48.52 8.92 -9.33
C THR A 77 48.42 7.49 -8.82
N SER A 78 47.60 7.28 -7.79
CA SER A 78 47.34 5.97 -7.19
C SER A 78 46.69 4.98 -8.15
N ALA A 79 46.70 3.70 -7.78
CA ALA A 79 45.72 2.75 -8.32
C ALA A 79 44.28 3.22 -8.03
N GLY A 80 43.33 2.82 -8.87
CA GLY A 80 41.93 3.23 -8.76
C GLY A 80 41.14 2.39 -7.75
N LYS A 81 40.36 3.03 -6.88
CA LYS A 81 39.40 2.35 -6.00
C LYS A 81 38.01 2.32 -6.62
N SER A 82 37.50 1.12 -6.90
CA SER A 82 36.13 0.91 -7.37
C SER A 82 35.10 1.21 -6.29
N ILE A 83 34.01 1.89 -6.68
CA ILE A 83 32.87 2.27 -5.85
C ILE A 83 31.61 1.81 -6.59
N LYS A 84 30.91 0.81 -6.07
CA LYS A 84 29.59 0.43 -6.57
C LYS A 84 28.55 1.28 -5.86
N VAL A 85 27.80 2.09 -6.61
CA VAL A 85 26.73 2.92 -6.05
C VAL A 85 25.62 2.02 -5.51
N GLU A 86 25.33 2.14 -4.22
CA GLU A 86 24.29 1.38 -3.54
C GLU A 86 22.91 1.93 -3.87
N ASP A 87 21.91 1.05 -3.92
CA ASP A 87 20.51 1.47 -4.01
C ASP A 87 20.00 1.81 -2.60
N LYS A 88 19.72 3.08 -2.36
CA LYS A 88 19.15 3.61 -1.12
C LYS A 88 17.80 4.29 -1.36
N THR A 89 17.22 4.12 -2.55
CA THR A 89 15.96 4.77 -2.91
C THR A 89 14.81 3.80 -2.69
N ALA A 90 13.94 4.12 -1.72
CA ALA A 90 12.76 3.31 -1.48
C ALA A 90 11.74 3.38 -2.63
N PRO A 91 10.95 2.30 -2.86
CA PRO A 91 9.82 2.33 -3.77
C PRO A 91 8.81 3.41 -3.40
N THR A 92 7.96 3.75 -4.36
CA THR A 92 6.71 4.48 -4.06
C THR A 92 5.77 3.62 -3.20
N ALA A 93 4.93 4.27 -2.39
CA ALA A 93 3.92 3.57 -1.61
C ALA A 93 2.98 2.77 -2.52
N PRO A 94 2.58 1.53 -2.15
CA PRO A 94 1.66 0.75 -2.97
C PRO A 94 0.32 1.46 -3.18
N THR A 95 -0.35 1.18 -4.28
CA THR A 95 -1.79 1.40 -4.40
C THR A 95 -2.54 0.13 -4.01
N VAL A 96 -3.78 0.27 -3.57
CA VAL A 96 -4.63 -0.85 -3.13
C VAL A 96 -6.00 -0.68 -3.79
N ASN A 97 -6.46 -1.71 -4.49
CA ASN A 97 -7.80 -1.75 -5.06
C ASN A 97 -8.85 -1.89 -3.94
N PRO A 98 -10.13 -1.55 -4.18
CA PRO A 98 -11.18 -1.73 -3.19
C PRO A 98 -11.20 -3.15 -2.62
N PHE A 99 -11.22 -3.24 -1.29
CA PHE A 99 -11.18 -4.50 -0.55
C PHE A 99 -12.35 -4.58 0.44
N GLY A 100 -13.12 -5.66 0.34
CA GLY A 100 -14.31 -5.94 1.15
C GLY A 100 -14.06 -6.93 2.28
N ASP A 101 -14.88 -6.87 3.31
CA ASP A 101 -14.90 -7.78 4.46
C ASP A 101 -15.23 -9.23 4.08
N ASN A 102 -15.82 -9.45 2.91
CA ASN A 102 -16.09 -10.77 2.35
C ASN A 102 -14.92 -11.36 1.53
N GLN A 103 -13.78 -10.67 1.43
CA GLN A 103 -12.62 -11.07 0.62
C GLN A 103 -11.40 -11.49 1.48
N THR A 104 -10.47 -12.26 0.88
CA THR A 104 -9.18 -12.64 1.47
C THR A 104 -7.98 -12.37 0.55
N THR A 105 -8.22 -11.79 -0.63
CA THR A 105 -7.18 -11.47 -1.60
C THR A 105 -7.17 -9.97 -1.82
N ILE A 106 -6.02 -9.35 -1.57
CA ILE A 106 -5.80 -7.92 -1.71
C ILE A 106 -4.96 -7.70 -2.97
N THR A 107 -5.45 -6.85 -3.86
CA THR A 107 -4.77 -6.54 -5.12
C THR A 107 -4.44 -5.06 -5.20
N GLY A 108 -3.46 -4.73 -6.03
CA GLY A 108 -3.06 -3.34 -6.25
C GLY A 108 -1.83 -3.24 -7.14
N LYS A 109 -1.16 -2.09 -7.08
CA LYS A 109 0.10 -1.85 -7.79
C LYS A 109 1.22 -1.43 -6.85
N ALA A 110 2.43 -1.79 -7.21
CA ALA A 110 3.66 -1.38 -6.54
C ALA A 110 4.83 -1.44 -7.55
N GLU A 111 6.04 -1.14 -7.11
CA GLU A 111 7.23 -1.33 -7.93
C GLU A 111 7.37 -2.79 -8.40
N ALA A 112 7.73 -2.98 -9.67
CA ALA A 112 7.85 -4.29 -10.28
C ALA A 112 8.95 -5.14 -9.59
N GLY A 113 8.61 -6.38 -9.24
CA GLY A 113 9.52 -7.28 -8.52
C GLY A 113 9.69 -6.95 -7.03
N ALA A 114 9.07 -5.90 -6.50
CA ALA A 114 9.11 -5.60 -5.07
C ALA A 114 8.26 -6.59 -4.25
N LYS A 115 8.66 -6.82 -3.00
CA LYS A 115 7.88 -7.58 -2.01
C LYS A 115 6.83 -6.67 -1.38
N VAL A 116 5.55 -6.98 -1.56
CA VAL A 116 4.44 -6.31 -0.90
C VAL A 116 4.10 -7.00 0.41
N THR A 117 3.97 -6.23 1.49
CA THR A 117 3.59 -6.71 2.82
C THR A 117 2.33 -6.00 3.29
N ILE A 118 1.28 -6.78 3.64
CA ILE A 118 0.04 -6.26 4.21
C ILE A 118 0.06 -6.46 5.72
N LYS A 119 -0.21 -5.38 6.47
CA LYS A 119 -0.24 -5.38 7.94
C LYS A 119 -1.58 -4.87 8.50
N ARG A 120 -1.87 -5.30 9.72
CA ARG A 120 -2.84 -4.69 10.64
C ARG A 120 -2.07 -4.25 11.88
N GLY A 121 -1.81 -2.95 12.01
CA GLY A 121 -0.85 -2.44 12.99
C GLY A 121 0.53 -3.09 12.78
N LYS A 122 1.07 -3.72 13.82
CA LYS A 122 2.38 -4.42 13.76
C LYS A 122 2.28 -5.84 13.17
N THR A 123 1.08 -6.43 13.09
CA THR A 123 0.89 -7.81 12.64
C THR A 123 0.90 -7.92 11.12
N VAL A 124 1.76 -8.78 10.57
CA VAL A 124 1.73 -9.14 9.15
C VAL A 124 0.59 -10.12 8.87
N LEU A 125 -0.27 -9.77 7.92
CA LEU A 125 -1.39 -10.63 7.49
C LEU A 125 -1.05 -11.48 6.26
N GLY A 126 -0.15 -10.99 5.42
CA GLY A 126 0.28 -11.67 4.20
C GLY A 126 1.35 -10.89 3.45
N THR A 127 2.05 -11.59 2.56
CA THR A 127 3.05 -11.02 1.65
C THR A 127 2.84 -11.56 0.25
N GLY A 128 3.32 -10.82 -0.74
CA GLY A 128 3.38 -11.26 -2.13
C GLY A 128 4.43 -10.47 -2.89
N THR A 129 4.65 -10.82 -4.15
CA THR A 129 5.60 -10.12 -5.01
C THR A 129 4.85 -9.45 -6.15
N THR A 130 5.30 -8.26 -6.53
CA THR A 130 4.76 -7.54 -7.67
C THR A 130 5.27 -8.12 -8.98
N SER A 131 4.40 -8.29 -9.97
CA SER A 131 4.74 -8.72 -11.32
C SER A 131 5.63 -7.70 -12.05
N SER A 132 6.19 -8.09 -13.21
CA SER A 132 6.91 -7.17 -14.10
C SER A 132 6.06 -6.00 -14.60
N LYS A 133 4.74 -6.14 -14.58
CA LYS A 133 3.78 -5.08 -14.95
C LYS A 133 3.37 -4.20 -13.77
N GLY A 134 3.98 -4.37 -12.60
CA GLY A 134 3.69 -3.56 -11.42
C GLY A 134 2.40 -3.94 -10.68
N THR A 135 1.81 -5.12 -10.95
CA THR A 135 0.60 -5.59 -10.25
C THR A 135 0.93 -6.64 -9.20
N TYR A 136 0.24 -6.63 -8.06
CA TYR A 136 0.39 -7.66 -7.03
C TYR A 136 -0.95 -8.26 -6.62
N SER A 137 -0.89 -9.47 -6.07
CA SER A 137 -1.99 -10.17 -5.41
C SER A 137 -1.46 -10.80 -4.12
N VAL A 138 -2.00 -10.39 -2.97
CA VAL A 138 -1.62 -10.91 -1.65
C VAL A 138 -2.82 -11.61 -1.03
N ARG A 139 -2.67 -12.90 -0.71
CA ARG A 139 -3.67 -13.65 0.06
C ARG A 139 -3.39 -13.51 1.56
N ILE A 140 -4.42 -13.16 2.32
CA ILE A 140 -4.40 -13.16 3.79
C ILE A 140 -5.13 -14.39 4.34
N LYS A 141 -4.81 -14.83 5.56
CA LYS A 141 -5.35 -16.07 6.14
C LYS A 141 -6.84 -16.01 6.46
N SER A 142 -7.36 -14.85 6.85
CA SER A 142 -8.75 -14.69 7.28
C SER A 142 -9.34 -13.36 6.81
N LYS A 143 -10.66 -13.38 6.59
CA LYS A 143 -11.46 -12.17 6.31
C LYS A 143 -11.27 -11.15 7.42
N GLN A 144 -11.28 -9.88 7.06
CA GLN A 144 -11.16 -8.78 8.01
C GLN A 144 -12.54 -8.15 8.21
N LYS A 145 -12.85 -7.71 9.44
CA LYS A 145 -14.13 -7.04 9.71
C LYS A 145 -14.20 -5.71 8.95
N ALA A 146 -15.37 -5.36 8.46
CA ALA A 146 -15.62 -4.04 7.89
C ALA A 146 -15.17 -2.93 8.88
N GLY A 147 -14.58 -1.86 8.34
CA GLY A 147 -14.04 -0.75 9.13
C GLY A 147 -12.60 -0.96 9.63
N THR A 148 -12.06 -2.19 9.59
CA THR A 148 -10.65 -2.45 9.94
C THR A 148 -9.72 -1.66 9.03
N VAL A 149 -8.70 -1.00 9.60
CA VAL A 149 -7.65 -0.31 8.84
C VAL A 149 -6.46 -1.26 8.68
N LEU A 150 -6.04 -1.42 7.43
CA LEU A 150 -4.85 -2.19 7.03
C LEU A 150 -3.85 -1.25 6.35
N THR A 151 -2.59 -1.67 6.28
CA THR A 151 -1.53 -0.90 5.63
C THR A 151 -0.71 -1.81 4.71
N ALA A 152 -0.48 -1.36 3.48
CA ALA A 152 0.39 -2.02 2.50
C ALA A 152 1.74 -1.31 2.42
N TYR A 153 2.83 -2.07 2.37
CA TYR A 153 4.20 -1.60 2.15
C TYR A 153 4.80 -2.34 0.96
N ALA A 154 5.73 -1.72 0.24
CA ALA A 154 6.59 -2.39 -0.74
C ALA A 154 8.05 -2.32 -0.27
N THR A 155 8.79 -3.40 -0.50
CA THR A 155 10.23 -3.46 -0.26
C THR A 155 10.89 -3.89 -1.57
N ASP A 156 11.84 -3.10 -2.06
CA ASP A 156 12.57 -3.40 -3.30
C ASP A 156 13.59 -4.54 -3.12
N LYS A 157 14.38 -4.83 -4.16
CA LYS A 157 15.41 -5.87 -4.12
C LYS A 157 16.62 -5.51 -3.26
N ALA A 158 16.88 -4.22 -3.04
CA ALA A 158 17.96 -3.72 -2.20
C ALA A 158 17.58 -3.68 -0.71
N GLY A 159 16.31 -3.90 -0.38
CA GLY A 159 15.77 -3.89 0.98
C GLY A 159 15.19 -2.55 1.42
N ASN A 160 15.14 -1.53 0.55
CA ASN A 160 14.52 -0.26 0.91
C ASN A 160 13.01 -0.42 0.96
N THR A 161 12.38 0.13 2.00
CA THR A 161 10.93 -0.01 2.22
C THR A 161 10.22 1.31 2.01
N SER A 162 9.12 1.28 1.26
CA SER A 162 8.30 2.45 0.97
C SER A 162 7.51 2.95 2.18
N ALA A 163 6.97 4.16 2.06
CA ALA A 163 5.93 4.62 2.98
C ALA A 163 4.69 3.71 2.90
N GLY A 164 3.99 3.56 4.03
CA GLY A 164 2.81 2.71 4.13
C GLY A 164 1.56 3.33 3.49
N LYS A 165 0.81 2.55 2.71
CA LYS A 165 -0.52 2.92 2.23
C LYS A 165 -1.61 2.34 3.12
N SER A 166 -2.26 3.18 3.91
CA SER A 166 -3.42 2.77 4.70
C SER A 166 -4.70 2.71 3.87
N PHE A 167 -5.54 1.71 4.14
CA PHE A 167 -6.85 1.53 3.52
C PHE A 167 -7.82 0.86 4.51
N LYS A 168 -9.11 1.15 4.37
CA LYS A 168 -10.17 0.61 5.23
C LYS A 168 -10.90 -0.51 4.51
N VAL A 169 -11.14 -1.61 5.22
CA VAL A 169 -11.97 -2.72 4.73
C VAL A 169 -13.40 -2.24 4.58
N THR A 170 -13.95 -2.35 3.38
CA THR A 170 -15.33 -1.94 3.08
C THR A 170 -16.31 -3.04 3.46
N ASP A 171 -17.50 -2.64 3.89
CA ASP A 171 -18.59 -3.59 4.14
C ASP A 171 -19.23 -4.00 2.81
N LYS A 172 -19.13 -5.28 2.47
CA LYS A 172 -19.71 -5.93 1.30
C LYS A 172 -20.63 -7.10 1.68
N THR A 173 -20.91 -7.27 2.96
CA THR A 173 -21.74 -8.36 3.46
C THR A 173 -23.18 -7.88 3.57
N ALA A 174 -24.07 -8.43 2.75
CA ALA A 174 -25.49 -8.09 2.83
C ALA A 174 -26.13 -8.57 4.14
N PRO A 175 -27.12 -7.83 4.67
CA PRO A 175 -27.87 -8.26 5.85
C PRO A 175 -28.71 -9.51 5.54
N GLY A 176 -29.10 -10.22 6.60
CA GLY A 176 -30.04 -11.34 6.50
C GLY A 176 -31.42 -10.93 5.93
N VAL A 177 -32.13 -11.89 5.32
CA VAL A 177 -33.50 -11.66 4.83
C VAL A 177 -34.42 -11.31 6.02
N PRO A 178 -35.17 -10.19 5.98
CA PRO A 178 -36.11 -9.87 7.04
C PRO A 178 -37.17 -10.95 7.22
N THR A 179 -37.51 -11.24 8.47
CA THR A 179 -38.73 -12.00 8.79
C THR A 179 -39.92 -11.06 8.77
N ALA A 180 -41.12 -11.59 8.56
CA ALA A 180 -42.35 -10.81 8.58
C ALA A 180 -43.48 -11.67 9.16
N GLY A 181 -44.30 -11.07 10.01
CA GLY A 181 -45.50 -11.70 10.56
C GLY A 181 -46.60 -11.88 9.52
N LYS A 182 -47.71 -12.50 9.93
CA LYS A 182 -48.90 -12.67 9.09
C LYS A 182 -49.46 -11.31 8.69
N VAL A 183 -49.77 -11.17 7.40
CA VAL A 183 -50.41 -9.96 6.83
C VAL A 183 -51.78 -10.36 6.28
N THR A 184 -52.79 -9.56 6.62
CA THR A 184 -54.16 -9.71 6.09
C THR A 184 -54.56 -8.46 5.32
N TYR A 185 -55.63 -8.54 4.52
CA TYR A 185 -56.17 -7.37 3.82
C TYR A 185 -56.64 -6.23 4.76
N LYS A 186 -56.81 -6.51 6.06
CA LYS A 186 -57.12 -5.51 7.09
C LYS A 186 -55.87 -4.88 7.73
N SER A 187 -54.69 -5.46 7.53
CA SER A 187 -53.44 -5.01 8.18
C SER A 187 -53.02 -3.63 7.67
N THR A 188 -52.69 -2.73 8.60
CA THR A 188 -52.12 -1.39 8.35
C THR A 188 -50.63 -1.32 8.69
N LYS A 189 -50.04 -2.43 9.11
CA LYS A 189 -48.62 -2.55 9.42
C LYS A 189 -48.09 -3.95 9.10
N VAL A 190 -46.81 -4.03 8.78
CA VAL A 190 -46.03 -5.28 8.73
C VAL A 190 -44.93 -5.17 9.77
N SER A 191 -44.82 -6.17 10.65
CA SER A 191 -43.77 -6.22 11.66
C SER A 191 -42.97 -7.50 11.54
N GLY A 192 -41.72 -7.46 11.98
CA GLY A 192 -40.81 -8.58 11.90
C GLY A 192 -39.44 -8.27 12.50
N LYS A 193 -38.46 -9.11 12.18
CA LYS A 193 -37.06 -8.93 12.57
C LYS A 193 -36.18 -8.77 11.32
N ALA A 194 -35.17 -7.91 11.42
CA ALA A 194 -34.09 -7.76 10.44
C ALA A 194 -32.77 -7.51 11.18
N GLU A 195 -31.67 -7.41 10.44
CA GLU A 195 -30.40 -6.97 11.02
C GLU A 195 -30.56 -5.60 11.69
N LYS A 196 -29.86 -5.41 12.82
CA LYS A 196 -29.94 -4.18 13.61
C LYS A 196 -29.59 -2.98 12.74
N TYR A 197 -30.42 -1.94 12.79
CA TYR A 197 -30.25 -0.69 12.03
C TYR A 197 -30.32 -0.84 10.50
N ALA A 198 -30.60 -2.04 9.96
CA ALA A 198 -30.89 -2.20 8.55
C ALA A 198 -32.27 -1.61 8.23
N THR A 199 -32.39 -1.00 7.05
CA THR A 199 -33.67 -0.46 6.56
C THR A 199 -34.40 -1.54 5.77
N VAL A 200 -35.58 -1.94 6.25
CA VAL A 200 -36.49 -2.87 5.58
C VAL A 200 -37.35 -2.12 4.59
N TYR A 201 -37.47 -2.65 3.38
CA TYR A 201 -38.31 -2.12 2.30
C TYR A 201 -39.39 -3.14 1.93
N ILE A 202 -40.60 -2.65 1.68
CA ILE A 202 -41.74 -3.46 1.24
C ILE A 202 -42.26 -2.91 -0.10
N TYR A 203 -42.49 -3.82 -1.04
CA TYR A 203 -43.09 -3.54 -2.34
C TYR A 203 -44.25 -4.51 -2.63
N ASN A 204 -45.23 -4.08 -3.42
CA ASN A 204 -46.27 -4.93 -4.00
C ASN A 204 -46.09 -4.90 -5.52
N GLY A 205 -45.57 -5.99 -6.09
CA GLY A 205 -44.98 -5.93 -7.44
C GLY A 205 -43.85 -4.90 -7.50
N SER A 206 -43.96 -3.94 -8.41
CA SER A 206 -43.03 -2.80 -8.53
C SER A 206 -43.44 -1.58 -7.68
N HIS A 207 -44.65 -1.58 -7.09
CA HIS A 207 -45.15 -0.46 -6.31
C HIS A 207 -44.51 -0.42 -4.92
N TYR A 208 -43.93 0.72 -4.54
CA TYR A 208 -43.37 0.91 -3.21
C TYR A 208 -44.47 1.05 -2.16
N VAL A 209 -44.42 0.21 -1.13
CA VAL A 209 -45.43 0.17 -0.06
C VAL A 209 -44.96 0.94 1.17
N GLY A 210 -43.69 0.80 1.55
CA GLY A 210 -43.14 1.48 2.71
C GLY A 210 -41.76 0.95 3.13
N LYS A 211 -41.16 1.62 4.12
CA LYS A 211 -39.90 1.21 4.72
C LYS A 211 -39.88 1.50 6.22
N ALA A 212 -39.02 0.79 6.95
CA ALA A 212 -38.72 1.09 8.35
C ALA A 212 -37.31 0.60 8.70
N THR A 213 -36.65 1.31 9.61
CA THR A 213 -35.34 0.90 10.13
C THR A 213 -35.54 -0.04 11.32
N ALA A 214 -34.82 -1.16 11.33
CA ALA A 214 -34.81 -2.07 12.46
C ALA A 214 -34.10 -1.44 13.66
N SER A 215 -34.68 -1.65 14.84
CA SER A 215 -34.11 -1.19 16.11
C SER A 215 -32.79 -1.89 16.46
N SER A 216 -32.17 -1.46 17.57
CA SER A 216 -31.00 -2.12 18.18
C SER A 216 -31.23 -3.58 18.58
N LYS A 217 -32.50 -4.01 18.67
CA LYS A 217 -32.92 -5.41 18.91
C LYS A 217 -33.36 -6.13 17.64
N GLY A 218 -33.24 -5.49 16.47
CA GLY A 218 -33.61 -6.04 15.16
C GLY A 218 -35.11 -6.01 14.85
N ALA A 219 -35.96 -5.59 15.79
CA ALA A 219 -37.40 -5.44 15.52
C ALA A 219 -37.68 -4.24 14.63
N TYR A 220 -38.60 -4.38 13.68
CA TYR A 220 -39.08 -3.30 12.81
C TYR A 220 -40.60 -3.34 12.65
N THR A 221 -41.20 -2.19 12.35
CA THR A 221 -42.61 -2.06 11.96
C THR A 221 -42.74 -1.07 10.81
N VAL A 222 -43.19 -1.56 9.64
CA VAL A 222 -43.52 -0.73 8.48
C VAL A 222 -45.01 -0.41 8.52
N HIS A 223 -45.35 0.87 8.62
CA HIS A 223 -46.72 1.34 8.46
C HIS A 223 -47.06 1.39 6.97
N MET A 224 -48.25 0.92 6.59
CA MET A 224 -48.69 0.84 5.19
C MET A 224 -50.21 0.98 5.06
N LYS A 225 -50.66 1.38 3.86
CA LYS A 225 -52.08 1.26 3.50
C LYS A 225 -52.49 -0.22 3.39
N LYS A 226 -53.77 -0.50 3.61
CA LYS A 226 -54.36 -1.84 3.43
C LYS A 226 -54.08 -2.34 2.00
N GLN A 227 -53.80 -3.63 1.89
CA GLN A 227 -53.44 -4.28 0.62
C GLN A 227 -54.57 -5.20 0.17
N LYS A 228 -54.76 -5.38 -1.14
CA LYS A 228 -55.80 -6.27 -1.68
C LYS A 228 -55.57 -7.71 -1.22
N ARG A 229 -56.64 -8.41 -0.85
CA ARG A 229 -56.59 -9.85 -0.53
C ARG A 229 -56.01 -10.61 -1.72
N GLY A 230 -55.14 -11.59 -1.45
CA GLY A 230 -54.48 -12.40 -2.46
C GLY A 230 -53.22 -11.77 -3.07
N SER A 231 -52.96 -10.48 -2.86
CA SER A 231 -51.72 -9.82 -3.31
C SER A 231 -50.50 -10.32 -2.53
N THR A 232 -49.30 -10.02 -3.05
CA THR A 232 -48.03 -10.51 -2.49
C THR A 232 -47.05 -9.36 -2.26
N LEU A 233 -46.55 -9.27 -1.03
CA LEU A 233 -45.57 -8.27 -0.62
C LEU A 233 -44.14 -8.81 -0.73
N LYS A 234 -43.28 -8.13 -1.48
CA LYS A 234 -41.83 -8.37 -1.56
C LYS A 234 -41.12 -7.57 -0.49
N ILE A 235 -40.37 -8.25 0.39
CA ILE A 235 -39.70 -7.65 1.55
C ILE A 235 -38.21 -7.95 1.48
N TYR A 236 -37.37 -6.92 1.62
CA TYR A 236 -35.90 -7.05 1.73
C TYR A 236 -35.33 -5.96 2.65
N ALA A 237 -34.08 -6.09 3.07
CA ALA A 237 -33.36 -5.07 3.85
C ALA A 237 -32.12 -4.54 3.13
N LYS A 238 -31.72 -3.33 3.49
CA LYS A 238 -30.40 -2.77 3.20
C LYS A 238 -29.70 -2.39 4.49
N ASP A 239 -28.42 -2.73 4.62
CA ASP A 239 -27.58 -2.27 5.73
C ASP A 239 -27.15 -0.80 5.54
N LYS A 240 -26.30 -0.30 6.44
CA LYS A 240 -25.77 1.07 6.38
C LYS A 240 -24.80 1.29 5.21
N ALA A 241 -24.14 0.23 4.75
CA ALA A 241 -23.26 0.25 3.59
C ALA A 241 -24.02 0.17 2.25
N GLY A 242 -25.33 -0.06 2.31
CA GLY A 242 -26.21 -0.18 1.16
C GLY A 242 -26.29 -1.59 0.57
N ASN A 243 -25.63 -2.59 1.18
CA ASN A 243 -25.73 -3.97 0.70
C ASN A 243 -27.16 -4.47 0.92
N LYS A 244 -27.70 -5.18 -0.08
CA LYS A 244 -29.10 -5.58 -0.12
C LYS A 244 -29.24 -7.07 0.18
N SER A 245 -30.10 -7.42 1.13
CA SER A 245 -30.46 -8.81 1.42
C SER A 245 -31.14 -9.47 0.21
N LYS A 246 -31.21 -10.79 0.21
CA LYS A 246 -32.25 -11.49 -0.56
C LYS A 246 -33.64 -11.03 -0.09
N TYR A 247 -34.66 -11.29 -0.89
CA TYR A 247 -36.04 -10.91 -0.56
C TYR A 247 -36.87 -12.12 -0.15
N ARG A 248 -37.97 -11.87 0.55
CA ARG A 248 -39.05 -12.83 0.76
C ARG A 248 -40.38 -12.28 0.29
N TYR A 249 -41.33 -13.19 0.05
CA TYR A 249 -42.70 -12.85 -0.29
C TYR A 249 -43.64 -13.16 0.88
N VAL A 250 -44.62 -12.28 1.11
CA VAL A 250 -45.70 -12.49 2.08
C VAL A 250 -47.04 -12.30 1.37
N ARG A 251 -47.84 -13.36 1.28
CA ARG A 251 -49.19 -13.30 0.71
C ARG A 251 -50.15 -12.65 1.70
N VAL A 252 -50.92 -11.68 1.21
CA VAL A 252 -51.97 -11.00 1.97
C VAL A 252 -53.19 -11.91 2.04
N LYS A 253 -53.48 -12.45 3.23
CA LYS A 253 -54.62 -13.35 3.47
C LYS A 253 -55.93 -12.61 3.67
#